data_AF-A0A6C0BGW9-F1
#
_entry.id   AF-A0A6C0BGW9-F1
#
_cell.length_a   1.000
_cell.length_b   1.000
_cell.length_c   1.000
_cell.angle_alpha   90.00
_cell.angle_beta   90.00
_cell.angle_gamma   90.00
#
_symmetry.space_group_name_H-M   'P 1'
#
loop_
_entity.id
_entity.type
_entity.pdbx_description
1 polymer ?
#
loop_
_entity_poly.entity_id
_entity_poly.type
_entity_poly.pdbx_seq_one_letter_code
_entity_poly.pdbx_strand_id
1 'polypeptide(L)'
;MEAIQTQMNTSVTVLRKGKPPVARKENPTDVSDIVSTTTVVHKRKPPVAPIIEAETDVKVEMSMVEDLETLKNVLENKEAQRGLVLLYAYTQSECTRNNKCGMEVGMSREKDQGAVLKLFLNEKINLDIDNTLPEDYMVGNSKISAKHSQAKVGSSVKAKWTSADTSVKEAIEQMIHAEDSYYPHLLLTYLDIVNKQITILCISSEEHRKVIKNLKDEAFTIPNGNSRGIEYSKKAMTELLKKKYFKIEILDVDLKSGMNPIERRIQLLKNSGIKP
;
A
#
# COMPACT_ATOMS: atom_id res chain seq x y z
N MET A 1 19.49 -57.81 -9.48
CA MET A 1 20.58 -57.23 -10.30
C MET A 1 20.12 -55.85 -10.74
N GLU A 2 20.48 -54.85 -9.95
CA GLU A 2 20.14 -53.44 -10.17
C GLU A 2 21.09 -52.84 -11.23
N ALA A 3 20.52 -52.12 -12.20
CA ALA A 3 21.29 -51.36 -13.19
C ALA A 3 21.25 -49.87 -12.79
N ILE A 4 22.41 -49.35 -12.41
CA ILE A 4 22.65 -47.95 -12.10
C ILE A 4 22.95 -47.23 -13.42
N GLN A 5 22.12 -46.24 -13.77
CA GLN A 5 22.30 -45.41 -14.96
C GLN A 5 22.76 -44.01 -14.54
N THR A 6 24.05 -43.75 -14.75
CA THR A 6 24.72 -42.48 -14.44
C THR A 6 24.45 -41.46 -15.54
N GLN A 7 23.83 -40.32 -15.21
CA GLN A 7 23.70 -39.17 -16.11
C GLN A 7 24.86 -38.19 -15.88
N MET A 8 25.54 -37.80 -16.96
CA MET A 8 26.55 -36.74 -16.96
C MET A 8 25.90 -35.38 -17.20
N ASN A 9 26.05 -34.46 -16.25
CA ASN A 9 25.70 -33.05 -16.41
C ASN A 9 26.87 -32.29 -17.04
N THR A 10 26.64 -31.66 -18.19
CA THR A 10 27.56 -30.69 -18.81
C THR A 10 27.05 -29.28 -18.52
N SER A 11 27.76 -28.55 -17.66
CA SER A 11 27.48 -27.14 -17.39
C SER A 11 28.22 -26.25 -18.39
N VAL A 12 27.46 -25.47 -19.16
CA VAL A 12 27.98 -24.44 -20.07
C VAL A 12 27.94 -23.08 -19.37
N THR A 13 29.11 -22.53 -19.07
CA THR A 13 29.28 -21.20 -18.47
C THR A 13 29.34 -20.13 -19.57
N VAL A 14 28.31 -19.28 -19.65
CA VAL A 14 28.30 -18.12 -20.56
C VAL A 14 28.82 -16.88 -19.84
N LEU A 15 30.04 -16.45 -20.18
CA LEU A 15 30.63 -15.18 -19.74
C LEU A 15 30.00 -14.01 -20.50
N ARG A 16 29.25 -13.15 -19.78
CA ARG A 16 28.78 -11.85 -20.31
C ARG A 16 29.86 -10.78 -20.09
N LYS A 17 30.34 -10.17 -21.17
CA LYS A 17 31.25 -9.01 -21.14
C LYS A 17 30.49 -7.75 -20.67
N GLY A 18 31.02 -7.11 -19.63
CA GLY A 18 30.53 -5.83 -19.11
C GLY A 18 30.80 -4.67 -20.07
N LYS A 19 29.86 -3.73 -20.12
CA LYS A 19 29.95 -2.46 -20.87
C LYS A 19 30.62 -1.41 -19.97
N PRO A 20 31.60 -0.62 -20.46
CA PRO A 20 32.23 0.41 -19.64
C PRO A 20 31.32 1.64 -19.46
N PRO A 21 31.49 2.40 -18.36
CA PRO A 21 30.70 3.60 -18.08
C PRO A 21 31.17 4.79 -18.92
N VAL A 22 30.20 5.60 -19.35
CA VAL A 22 30.40 6.85 -20.10
C VAL A 22 30.64 7.98 -19.08
N ALA A 23 31.80 8.64 -19.17
CA ALA A 23 32.13 9.81 -18.36
C ALA A 23 31.35 11.05 -18.84
N ARG A 24 30.72 11.75 -17.89
CA ARG A 24 30.01 13.02 -18.11
C ARG A 24 31.01 14.17 -17.88
N LYS A 25 31.21 15.02 -18.90
CA LYS A 25 31.98 16.27 -18.78
C LYS A 25 31.09 17.35 -18.17
N GLU A 26 31.52 17.94 -17.07
CA GLU A 26 31.00 19.21 -16.54
C GLU A 26 31.83 20.36 -17.10
N ASN A 27 31.15 21.42 -17.54
CA ASN A 27 31.75 22.71 -17.88
C ASN A 27 31.50 23.67 -16.71
N PRO A 28 32.49 24.47 -16.27
CA PRO A 28 32.28 25.60 -15.38
C PRO A 28 32.10 26.88 -16.20
N THR A 29 31.10 27.69 -15.85
CA THR A 29 31.04 29.12 -16.17
C THR A 29 30.53 29.79 -14.91
N ASP A 30 31.40 30.36 -14.09
CA ASP A 30 32.14 31.63 -14.20
C ASP A 30 31.32 32.84 -13.76
N VAL A 31 32.03 33.63 -12.96
CA VAL A 31 31.61 34.66 -12.02
C VAL A 31 31.21 35.92 -12.79
N SER A 32 30.19 36.65 -12.34
CA SER A 32 30.26 38.11 -12.45
C SER A 32 29.49 38.81 -11.33
N ASP A 33 30.23 39.71 -10.70
CA ASP A 33 29.86 40.65 -9.67
C ASP A 33 28.75 41.61 -10.15
N ILE A 34 27.73 41.83 -9.30
CA ILE A 34 26.88 43.01 -9.42
C ILE A 34 26.76 43.70 -8.06
N VAL A 35 26.99 45.01 -8.18
CA VAL A 35 27.23 46.02 -7.18
C VAL A 35 26.02 46.31 -6.30
N SER A 36 26.34 46.51 -5.02
CA SER A 36 25.47 46.93 -3.92
C SER A 36 24.79 48.28 -4.18
N THR A 37 23.48 48.36 -3.99
CA THR A 37 22.76 49.62 -3.74
C THR A 37 21.89 49.46 -2.49
N THR A 38 22.37 50.02 -1.38
CA THR A 38 21.67 50.03 -0.10
C THR A 38 20.56 51.08 -0.13
N THR A 39 19.30 50.63 -0.22
CA THR A 39 18.13 51.50 0.00
C THR A 39 17.54 51.20 1.37
N VAL A 40 17.65 52.15 2.30
CA VAL A 40 17.06 52.06 3.64
C VAL A 40 15.55 52.27 3.53
N VAL A 41 14.79 51.16 3.49
CA VAL A 41 13.33 51.18 3.59
C VAL A 41 12.94 51.07 5.07
N HIS A 42 12.32 52.12 5.60
CA HIS A 42 11.68 52.09 6.92
C HIS A 42 10.56 51.04 6.94
N LYS A 43 10.83 49.88 7.55
CA LYS A 43 9.83 48.85 7.83
C LYS A 43 8.84 49.38 8.86
N ARG A 44 7.65 49.78 8.41
CA ARG A 44 6.47 49.85 9.28
C ARG A 44 6.13 48.43 9.70
N LYS A 45 6.02 48.20 11.02
CA LYS A 45 5.59 46.94 11.61
C LYS A 45 4.18 46.63 11.07
N PRO A 46 3.96 45.50 10.36
CA PRO A 46 2.63 45.15 9.91
C PRO A 46 1.72 44.93 11.13
N PRO A 47 0.42 45.29 11.03
CA PRO A 47 -0.53 45.00 12.08
C PRO A 47 -0.60 43.49 12.28
N VAL A 48 -0.48 43.07 13.54
CA VAL A 48 -0.67 41.67 13.95
C VAL A 48 -2.12 41.31 13.62
N ALA A 49 -2.32 40.47 12.62
CA ALA A 49 -3.62 39.94 12.28
C ALA A 49 -4.15 39.10 13.45
N PRO A 50 -5.45 39.17 13.77
CA PRO A 50 -6.05 38.33 14.79
C PRO A 50 -5.91 36.86 14.38
N ILE A 51 -5.52 36.03 15.34
CA ILE A 51 -5.37 34.58 15.21
C ILE A 51 -6.77 33.98 14.99
N ILE A 52 -7.07 33.63 13.74
CA ILE A 52 -8.26 32.87 13.32
C ILE A 52 -7.78 31.46 12.96
N GLU A 53 -7.30 30.68 13.93
CA GLU A 53 -6.78 29.33 13.66
C GLU A 53 -7.66 28.23 14.29
N ALA A 54 -8.44 28.53 15.34
CA ALA A 54 -9.15 27.50 16.10
C ALA A 54 -10.45 26.97 15.44
N GLU A 55 -11.18 27.77 14.65
CA GLU A 55 -12.46 27.32 14.06
C GLU A 55 -12.29 26.43 12.81
N THR A 56 -11.15 26.56 12.11
CA THR A 56 -10.85 25.77 10.93
C THR A 56 -10.43 24.35 11.29
N ASP A 57 -9.65 24.19 12.36
CA ASP A 57 -9.09 22.89 12.75
C ASP A 57 -10.18 21.93 13.24
N VAL A 58 -11.14 22.42 14.02
CA VAL A 58 -12.26 21.60 14.52
C VAL A 58 -13.15 21.09 13.38
N LYS A 59 -13.38 21.91 12.34
CA LYS A 59 -14.19 21.50 11.18
C LYS A 59 -13.49 20.43 10.34
N VAL A 60 -12.16 20.53 10.20
CA VAL A 60 -11.37 19.55 9.45
C VAL A 60 -11.38 18.20 10.17
N GLU A 61 -11.14 18.19 11.49
CA GLU A 61 -11.18 16.95 12.29
C GLU A 61 -12.55 16.27 12.23
N MET A 62 -13.64 17.03 12.38
CA MET A 62 -15.00 16.48 12.26
C MET A 62 -15.25 15.86 10.88
N SER A 63 -14.79 16.50 9.80
CA SER A 63 -14.96 15.97 8.43
C SER A 63 -14.23 14.64 8.22
N MET A 64 -13.05 14.45 8.81
CA MET A 64 -12.30 13.18 8.70
C MET A 64 -13.00 12.05 9.44
N VAL A 65 -13.64 12.33 10.59
CA VAL A 65 -14.43 11.34 11.31
C VAL A 65 -15.63 10.89 10.47
N GLU A 66 -16.30 11.83 9.79
CA GLU A 66 -17.42 11.53 8.89
C GLU A 66 -17.00 10.65 7.69
N ASP A 67 -15.81 10.89 7.14
CA ASP A 67 -15.24 10.10 6.03
C ASP A 67 -14.95 8.66 6.45
N LEU A 68 -14.35 8.45 7.64
CA LEU A 68 -14.08 7.11 8.16
C LEU A 68 -15.35 6.35 8.53
N GLU A 69 -16.36 7.04 9.07
CA GLU A 69 -17.66 6.41 9.33
C GLU A 69 -18.37 6.04 8.03
N THR A 70 -18.25 6.88 6.99
CA THR A 70 -18.74 6.57 5.65
C THR A 70 -18.08 5.32 5.07
N LEU A 71 -16.74 5.21 5.18
CA LEU A 71 -16.00 4.02 4.78
C LEU A 71 -16.45 2.77 5.55
N LYS A 72 -16.59 2.89 6.87
CA LYS A 72 -17.06 1.80 7.74
C LYS A 72 -18.45 1.31 7.34
N ASN A 73 -19.39 2.23 7.12
CA ASN A 73 -20.77 1.90 6.74
C ASN A 73 -20.84 1.10 5.43
N VAL A 74 -20.00 1.44 4.44
CA VAL A 74 -19.92 0.66 3.20
C VAL A 74 -19.34 -0.73 3.46
N LEU A 75 -18.29 -0.85 4.26
CA LEU A 75 -17.67 -2.14 4.55
C LEU A 75 -18.55 -3.04 5.45
N GLU A 76 -19.48 -2.47 6.22
CA GLU A 76 -20.50 -3.21 6.99
C GLU A 76 -21.70 -3.65 6.12
N ASN A 77 -21.92 -2.99 4.98
CA ASN A 77 -23.01 -3.30 4.07
C ASN A 77 -22.87 -4.72 3.48
N LYS A 78 -23.93 -5.53 3.57
CA LYS A 78 -23.91 -6.94 3.16
C LYS A 78 -23.76 -7.15 1.65
N GLU A 79 -24.26 -6.23 0.83
CA GLU A 79 -24.09 -6.29 -0.62
C GLU A 79 -22.65 -5.94 -1.01
N ALA A 80 -22.07 -4.92 -0.39
CA ALA A 80 -20.66 -4.58 -0.56
C ALA A 80 -19.75 -5.75 -0.13
N GLN A 81 -20.04 -6.38 1.01
CA GLN A 81 -19.33 -7.58 1.48
C GLN A 81 -19.41 -8.73 0.47
N ARG A 82 -20.60 -9.01 -0.08
CA ARG A 82 -20.78 -10.04 -1.12
C ARG A 82 -19.97 -9.72 -2.37
N GLY A 83 -20.00 -8.47 -2.84
CA GLY A 83 -19.20 -8.00 -3.96
C GLY A 83 -17.70 -8.17 -3.71
N LEU A 84 -17.23 -7.80 -2.52
CA LEU A 84 -15.83 -7.92 -2.14
C LEU A 84 -15.37 -9.38 -2.09
N VAL A 85 -16.16 -10.27 -1.49
CA VAL A 85 -15.87 -11.71 -1.45
C VAL A 85 -15.82 -12.30 -2.85
N LEU A 86 -16.76 -11.93 -3.73
CA LEU A 86 -16.78 -12.37 -5.12
C LEU A 86 -15.51 -11.94 -5.88
N LEU A 87 -15.14 -10.67 -5.79
CA LEU A 87 -13.94 -10.16 -6.46
C LEU A 87 -12.67 -10.80 -5.90
N TYR A 88 -12.54 -10.94 -4.58
CA TYR A 88 -11.40 -11.61 -3.97
C TYR A 88 -11.30 -13.09 -4.37
N ALA A 89 -12.43 -13.79 -4.56
CA ALA A 89 -12.42 -15.16 -5.07
C ALA A 89 -11.88 -15.21 -6.51
N TYR A 90 -12.27 -14.27 -7.37
CA TYR A 90 -11.69 -14.14 -8.71
C TYR A 90 -10.19 -13.85 -8.65
N THR A 91 -9.79 -12.81 -7.92
CA THR A 91 -8.37 -12.44 -7.77
C THR A 91 -7.54 -13.59 -7.18
N GLN A 92 -8.08 -14.34 -6.23
CA GLN A 92 -7.44 -15.54 -5.70
C GLN A 92 -7.15 -16.55 -6.80
N SER A 93 -8.15 -16.85 -7.65
CA SER A 93 -7.98 -17.76 -8.79
C SER A 93 -6.97 -17.21 -9.81
N GLU A 94 -7.08 -15.93 -10.17
CA GLU A 94 -6.23 -15.31 -11.19
C GLU A 94 -4.75 -15.22 -10.79
N CYS A 95 -4.47 -15.01 -9.50
CA CYS A 95 -3.11 -14.86 -8.97
C CYS A 95 -2.54 -16.18 -8.41
N THR A 96 -3.25 -17.30 -8.53
CA THR A 96 -2.76 -18.60 -8.01
C THR A 96 -2.08 -19.42 -9.11
N ARG A 97 -0.84 -19.85 -8.84
CA ARG A 97 -0.10 -20.82 -9.66
C ARG A 97 0.46 -21.91 -8.78
N ASN A 98 0.27 -23.18 -9.16
CA ASN A 98 0.70 -24.35 -8.38
C ASN A 98 0.22 -24.28 -6.92
N ASN A 99 -1.05 -23.94 -6.71
CA ASN A 99 -1.68 -23.78 -5.40
C ASN A 99 -1.07 -22.72 -4.47
N LYS A 100 -0.26 -21.80 -5.03
CA LYS A 100 0.31 -20.67 -4.29
C LYS A 100 -0.09 -19.36 -4.96
N CYS A 101 -0.52 -18.39 -4.16
CA CYS A 101 -0.82 -17.05 -4.64
C CYS A 101 0.48 -16.27 -4.83
N GLY A 102 0.63 -15.63 -6.00
CA GLY A 102 1.75 -14.73 -6.27
C GLY A 102 1.64 -13.41 -5.51
N MET A 103 2.71 -12.62 -5.52
CA MET A 103 2.77 -11.36 -4.76
C MET A 103 1.90 -10.26 -5.39
N GLU A 104 1.62 -10.36 -6.68
CA GLU A 104 0.72 -9.48 -7.43
C GLU A 104 -0.71 -9.46 -6.86
N VAL A 105 -1.09 -10.48 -6.08
CA VAL A 105 -2.41 -10.56 -5.46
C VAL A 105 -2.72 -9.36 -4.55
N GLY A 106 -1.69 -8.75 -3.95
CA GLY A 106 -1.87 -7.58 -3.09
C GLY A 106 -2.48 -6.40 -3.85
N MET A 107 -1.92 -6.09 -5.01
CA MET A 107 -2.39 -5.01 -5.88
C MET A 107 -3.75 -5.36 -6.51
N SER A 108 -3.98 -6.61 -6.90
CA SER A 108 -5.30 -7.02 -7.42
C SER A 108 -6.40 -6.87 -6.36
N ARG A 109 -6.15 -7.28 -5.10
CA ARG A 109 -7.12 -7.12 -4.01
C ARG A 109 -7.35 -5.65 -3.63
N GLU A 110 -6.32 -4.82 -3.70
CA GLU A 110 -6.46 -3.38 -3.51
C GLU A 110 -7.39 -2.77 -4.57
N LYS A 111 -7.27 -3.19 -5.84
CA LYS A 111 -8.18 -2.78 -6.91
C LYS A 111 -9.59 -3.31 -6.73
N ASP A 112 -9.74 -4.56 -6.27
CA ASP A 112 -11.04 -5.14 -5.96
C ASP A 112 -11.75 -4.38 -4.83
N GLN A 113 -11.03 -4.07 -3.74
CA GLN A 113 -11.55 -3.28 -2.63
C GLN A 113 -11.92 -1.87 -3.10
N GLY A 114 -11.04 -1.22 -3.86
CA GLY A 114 -11.31 0.08 -4.48
C GLY A 114 -12.56 0.07 -5.37
N ALA A 115 -12.73 -0.96 -6.21
CA ALA A 115 -13.89 -1.10 -7.10
C ALA A 115 -15.21 -1.21 -6.31
N VAL A 116 -15.25 -2.02 -5.24
CA VAL A 116 -16.42 -2.09 -4.36
C VAL A 116 -16.66 -0.74 -3.70
N LEU A 117 -15.64 -0.10 -3.14
CA LEU A 117 -15.81 1.22 -2.52
C LEU A 117 -16.32 2.26 -3.52
N LYS A 118 -15.79 2.31 -4.75
CA LYS A 118 -16.26 3.23 -5.81
C LYS A 118 -17.73 2.99 -6.18
N LEU A 119 -18.18 1.73 -6.21
CA LEU A 119 -19.58 1.42 -6.50
C LEU A 119 -20.54 2.02 -5.46
N PHE A 120 -20.17 2.02 -4.17
CA PHE A 120 -21.05 2.48 -3.09
C PHE A 120 -20.81 3.95 -2.69
N LEU A 121 -19.60 4.47 -2.86
CA LEU A 121 -19.21 5.85 -2.50
C LEU A 121 -19.27 6.80 -3.68
N ASN A 122 -19.29 6.29 -4.91
CA ASN A 122 -19.29 7.07 -6.14
C ASN A 122 -18.19 8.15 -6.14
N GLU A 123 -18.53 9.44 -6.27
CA GLU A 123 -17.54 10.53 -6.30
C GLU A 123 -16.93 10.87 -4.95
N LYS A 124 -17.41 10.27 -3.85
CA LYS A 124 -16.80 10.47 -2.52
C LYS A 124 -15.47 9.72 -2.34
N ILE A 125 -15.11 8.86 -3.30
CA ILE A 125 -13.81 8.17 -3.30
C ILE A 125 -13.03 8.48 -4.58
N ASN A 126 -11.77 8.86 -4.39
CA ASN A 126 -10.78 8.95 -5.45
C ASN A 126 -9.81 7.76 -5.35
N LEU A 127 -9.65 7.05 -6.48
CA LEU A 127 -8.77 5.91 -6.66
C LEU A 127 -7.61 6.21 -7.62
N ASP A 128 -7.63 7.37 -8.29
CA ASP A 128 -6.56 7.81 -9.17
C ASP A 128 -5.49 8.50 -8.33
N ILE A 129 -4.71 7.66 -7.64
CA ILE A 129 -3.66 8.06 -6.71
C ILE A 129 -2.32 7.61 -7.30
N ASP A 130 -1.33 8.51 -7.28
CA ASP A 130 0.02 8.21 -7.74
C ASP A 130 0.67 7.17 -6.81
N ASN A 131 1.26 6.12 -7.38
CA ASN A 131 1.90 5.04 -6.63
C ASN A 131 3.12 5.49 -5.78
N THR A 132 3.59 6.73 -5.95
CA THR A 132 4.64 7.33 -5.11
C THR A 132 4.11 7.87 -3.79
N LEU A 133 2.80 8.11 -3.67
CA LEU A 133 2.15 8.56 -2.45
C LEU A 133 1.96 7.41 -1.45
N PRO A 134 1.83 7.72 -0.14
CA PRO A 134 1.66 6.69 0.89
C PRO A 134 0.22 6.14 0.96
N GLU A 135 -0.78 6.89 0.50
CA GLU A 135 -2.18 6.45 0.39
C GLU A 135 -2.44 5.63 -0.89
N ASP A 136 -3.40 4.71 -0.80
CA ASP A 136 -3.92 3.93 -1.92
C ASP A 136 -5.29 4.49 -2.39
N TYR A 137 -6.06 5.12 -1.47
CA TYR A 137 -7.35 5.77 -1.74
C TYR A 137 -7.48 7.12 -1.00
N MET A 138 -8.35 7.98 -1.52
CA MET A 138 -8.89 9.13 -0.80
C MET A 138 -10.40 8.98 -0.63
N VAL A 139 -10.90 8.97 0.61
CA VAL A 139 -12.34 9.02 0.92
C VAL A 139 -12.63 10.39 1.52
N GLY A 140 -13.32 11.25 0.77
CA GLY A 140 -13.42 12.67 1.12
C GLY A 140 -12.03 13.30 1.26
N ASN A 141 -11.70 13.77 2.45
CA ASN A 141 -10.39 14.33 2.79
C ASN A 141 -9.46 13.31 3.46
N SER A 142 -9.94 12.09 3.71
CA SER A 142 -9.20 11.07 4.45
C SER A 142 -8.34 10.20 3.53
N LYS A 143 -7.03 10.20 3.82
CA LYS A 143 -6.03 9.35 3.17
C LYS A 143 -6.08 7.93 3.71
N ILE A 144 -6.31 6.95 2.85
CA ILE A 144 -6.40 5.54 3.24
C ILE A 144 -5.29 4.75 2.56
N SER A 145 -4.50 4.00 3.33
CA SER A 145 -3.60 2.97 2.78
C SER A 145 -4.15 1.58 3.08
N ALA A 146 -4.47 0.83 2.03
CA ALA A 146 -4.98 -0.52 2.10
C ALA A 146 -3.86 -1.55 2.02
N LYS A 147 -3.89 -2.53 2.94
CA LYS A 147 -2.90 -3.60 3.00
C LYS A 147 -3.60 -4.94 3.20
N HIS A 148 -3.18 -5.92 2.41
CA HIS A 148 -3.79 -7.24 2.37
C HIS A 148 -2.82 -8.30 2.88
N SER A 149 -3.32 -9.23 3.70
CA SER A 149 -2.55 -10.37 4.19
C SER A 149 -3.36 -11.65 4.11
N GLN A 150 -2.77 -12.70 3.55
CA GLN A 150 -3.38 -14.03 3.52
C GLN A 150 -2.92 -14.83 4.75
N ALA A 151 -3.27 -14.32 5.92
CA ALA A 151 -2.89 -14.89 7.21
C ALA A 151 -3.91 -14.48 8.28
N LYS A 152 -3.71 -15.00 9.50
CA LYS A 152 -4.51 -14.62 10.66
C LYS A 152 -4.22 -13.17 11.06
N VAL A 153 -5.19 -12.53 11.71
CA VAL A 153 -5.01 -11.20 12.31
C VAL A 153 -3.78 -11.19 13.22
N GLY A 154 -2.95 -10.16 13.09
CA GLY A 154 -1.70 -10.02 13.85
C GLY A 154 -0.45 -10.51 13.12
N SER A 155 -0.58 -11.18 11.97
CA SER A 155 0.56 -11.37 11.08
C SER A 155 1.06 -10.04 10.52
N SER A 156 2.37 -9.94 10.32
CA SER A 156 3.02 -8.78 9.69
C SER A 156 2.46 -8.53 8.31
N VAL A 157 2.37 -7.24 7.96
CA VAL A 157 2.00 -6.76 6.63
C VAL A 157 3.10 -5.85 6.11
N LYS A 158 3.16 -5.69 4.78
CA LYS A 158 4.12 -4.79 4.16
C LYS A 158 3.79 -3.34 4.55
N ALA A 159 4.78 -2.62 5.03
CA ALA A 159 4.71 -1.18 5.22
C ALA A 159 4.96 -0.45 3.88
N LYS A 160 5.99 -0.89 3.14
CA LYS A 160 6.36 -0.31 1.85
C LYS A 160 7.03 -1.33 0.94
N TRP A 161 6.72 -1.30 -0.35
CA TRP A 161 7.44 -2.08 -1.36
C TRP A 161 8.75 -1.38 -1.74
N THR A 162 9.86 -2.11 -1.72
CA THR A 162 11.20 -1.62 -2.10
C THR A 162 12.02 -2.82 -2.57
N SER A 163 12.86 -2.61 -3.58
CA SER A 163 13.55 -3.68 -4.33
C SER A 163 15.07 -3.73 -4.11
N ALA A 164 15.66 -2.86 -3.29
CA ALA A 164 17.10 -2.87 -2.97
C ALA A 164 17.38 -2.61 -1.47
N ASP A 165 18.48 -3.16 -0.96
CA ASP A 165 18.82 -3.09 0.48
C ASP A 165 19.25 -1.67 0.91
N THR A 166 19.93 -0.91 0.05
CA THR A 166 20.26 0.50 0.32
C THR A 166 19.00 1.38 0.36
N SER A 167 18.00 1.08 -0.46
CA SER A 167 16.71 1.77 -0.44
C SER A 167 15.81 1.34 0.73
N VAL A 168 16.13 0.27 1.46
CA VAL A 168 15.36 -0.13 2.66
C VAL A 168 15.62 0.82 3.82
N LYS A 169 16.89 1.04 4.19
CA LYS A 169 17.23 1.93 5.32
C LYS A 169 16.79 3.36 5.05
N GLU A 170 17.06 3.88 3.86
CA GLU A 170 16.61 5.21 3.45
C GLU A 170 15.08 5.35 3.49
N ALA A 171 14.34 4.33 3.04
CA ALA A 171 12.88 4.36 3.12
C ALA A 171 12.37 4.29 4.57
N ILE A 172 13.03 3.54 5.45
CA ILE A 172 12.71 3.51 6.88
C ILE A 172 12.94 4.89 7.49
N GLU A 173 14.11 5.49 7.27
CA GLU A 173 14.45 6.84 7.75
C GLU A 173 13.44 7.87 7.25
N GLN A 174 13.07 7.82 5.97
CA GLN A 174 12.01 8.67 5.41
C GLN A 174 10.69 8.48 6.16
N MET A 175 10.27 7.26 6.43
CA MET A 175 9.03 6.99 7.16
C MET A 175 9.11 7.41 8.64
N ILE A 176 10.29 7.38 9.27
CA ILE A 176 10.46 7.82 10.66
C ILE A 176 10.45 9.34 10.75
N HIS A 177 11.07 10.01 9.78
CA HIS A 177 11.27 11.46 9.78
C HIS A 177 10.24 12.25 8.96
N ALA A 178 9.31 11.57 8.28
CA ALA A 178 8.24 12.22 7.50
C ALA A 178 7.37 13.16 8.35
N GLU A 179 6.81 14.17 7.71
CA GLU A 179 5.82 15.05 8.32
C GLU A 179 4.53 14.29 8.68
N ASP A 180 3.74 14.84 9.58
CA ASP A 180 2.52 14.20 10.08
C ASP A 180 1.49 13.89 8.98
N SER A 181 1.46 14.71 7.93
CA SER A 181 0.59 14.55 6.75
C SER A 181 0.94 13.35 5.86
N TYR A 182 2.08 12.71 6.12
CA TYR A 182 2.54 11.51 5.41
C TYR A 182 1.78 10.23 5.81
N TYR A 183 1.24 10.16 7.02
CA TYR A 183 0.69 8.91 7.55
C TYR A 183 -0.81 8.78 7.24
N PRO A 184 -1.21 7.92 6.29
CA PRO A 184 -2.62 7.65 6.03
C PRO A 184 -3.22 6.81 7.15
N HIS A 185 -4.56 6.75 7.21
CA HIS A 185 -5.27 5.70 7.92
C HIS A 185 -4.91 4.34 7.31
N LEU A 186 -4.66 3.33 8.14
CA LEU A 186 -4.35 1.98 7.64
C LEU A 186 -5.61 1.13 7.60
N LEU A 187 -5.97 0.64 6.41
CA LEU A 187 -7.02 -0.34 6.21
C LEU A 187 -6.38 -1.72 6.01
N LEU A 188 -6.37 -2.54 7.06
CA LEU A 188 -5.77 -3.87 7.06
C LEU A 188 -6.83 -4.94 6.80
N THR A 189 -6.66 -5.69 5.72
CA THR A 189 -7.54 -6.80 5.34
C THR A 189 -6.81 -8.13 5.49
N TYR A 190 -7.24 -8.94 6.44
CA TYR A 190 -6.75 -10.30 6.68
C TYR A 190 -7.70 -11.33 6.08
N LEU A 191 -7.18 -12.22 5.24
CA LEU A 191 -7.91 -13.31 4.61
C LEU A 191 -7.45 -14.65 5.23
N ASP A 192 -8.20 -15.12 6.24
CA ASP A 192 -7.99 -16.42 6.86
C ASP A 192 -8.75 -17.49 6.09
N ILE A 193 -8.10 -18.03 5.07
CA ILE A 193 -8.68 -19.07 4.19
C ILE A 193 -9.02 -20.34 4.97
N VAL A 194 -8.28 -20.67 6.02
CA VAL A 194 -8.49 -21.89 6.80
C VAL A 194 -9.79 -21.79 7.58
N ASN A 195 -10.02 -20.65 8.22
CA ASN A 195 -11.24 -20.40 9.00
C ASN A 195 -12.38 -19.77 8.19
N LYS A 196 -12.22 -19.65 6.86
CA LYS A 196 -13.20 -19.02 5.96
C LYS A 196 -13.64 -17.65 6.47
N GLN A 197 -12.68 -16.82 6.86
CA GLN A 197 -12.94 -15.51 7.45
C GLN A 197 -12.15 -14.41 6.75
N ILE A 198 -12.79 -13.27 6.51
CA ILE A 198 -12.12 -12.01 6.20
C ILE A 198 -12.27 -11.08 7.39
N THR A 199 -11.18 -10.48 7.85
CA THR A 199 -11.21 -9.42 8.87
C THR A 199 -10.67 -8.12 8.28
N ILE A 200 -11.45 -7.05 8.37
CA ILE A 200 -11.04 -5.71 7.94
C ILE A 200 -10.92 -4.83 9.17
N LEU A 201 -9.78 -4.15 9.31
CA LEU A 201 -9.44 -3.31 10.45
C LEU A 201 -9.03 -1.94 9.92
N CYS A 202 -9.51 -0.88 10.58
CA CYS A 202 -9.02 0.47 10.32
C CYS A 202 -8.22 0.96 11.53
N ILE A 203 -7.04 1.54 11.29
CA ILE A 203 -6.23 2.23 12.30
C ILE A 203 -6.16 3.70 11.88
N SER A 204 -6.36 4.62 12.82
CA SER A 204 -6.32 6.05 12.50
C SER A 204 -4.92 6.48 12.06
N SER A 205 -4.84 7.52 11.23
CA SER A 205 -3.59 8.18 10.84
C SER A 205 -2.77 8.61 12.07
N GLU A 206 -3.44 9.14 13.10
CA GLU A 206 -2.83 9.50 14.38
C GLU A 206 -2.14 8.31 15.06
N GLU A 207 -2.85 7.19 15.25
CA GLU A 207 -2.29 6.02 15.93
C GLU A 207 -1.21 5.35 15.06
N HIS A 208 -1.39 5.33 13.74
CA HIS A 208 -0.37 4.89 12.80
C HIS A 208 0.92 5.71 12.96
N ARG A 209 0.84 7.05 12.84
CA ARG A 209 1.97 7.97 13.06
C ARG A 209 2.62 7.73 14.42
N LYS A 210 1.82 7.68 15.49
CA LYS A 210 2.30 7.54 16.86
C LYS A 210 3.13 6.27 17.04
N VAL A 211 2.68 5.14 16.50
CA VAL A 211 3.43 3.88 16.58
C VAL A 211 4.77 4.00 15.84
N ILE A 212 4.80 4.55 14.63
CA ILE A 212 6.04 4.69 13.86
C ILE A 212 7.02 5.64 14.53
N LYS A 213 6.56 6.82 14.98
CA LYS A 213 7.40 7.82 15.66
C LYS A 213 7.98 7.31 16.98
N ASN A 214 7.20 6.53 17.74
CA ASN A 214 7.63 6.01 19.04
C ASN A 214 8.60 4.84 18.91
N LEU A 215 8.32 3.91 17.99
CA LEU A 215 9.13 2.69 17.83
C LEU A 215 10.34 2.89 16.91
N LYS A 216 10.32 3.88 16.02
CA LYS A 216 11.40 4.17 15.06
C LYS A 216 11.81 2.92 14.28
N ASP A 217 13.08 2.55 14.27
CA ASP A 217 13.58 1.34 13.61
C ASP A 217 12.88 0.06 14.08
N GLU A 218 12.52 -0.02 15.36
CA GLU A 218 11.82 -1.18 15.91
C GLU A 218 10.39 -1.32 15.37
N ALA A 219 9.87 -0.31 14.67
CA ALA A 219 8.59 -0.41 13.99
C ALA A 219 8.64 -1.34 12.79
N PHE A 220 9.83 -1.62 12.26
CA PHE A 220 10.02 -2.29 10.98
C PHE A 220 10.86 -3.56 11.12
N THR A 221 10.59 -4.52 10.26
CA THR A 221 11.47 -5.65 10.01
C THR A 221 12.27 -5.35 8.75
N ILE A 222 13.58 -5.20 8.90
CA ILE A 222 14.49 -5.16 7.76
C ILE A 222 14.55 -6.57 7.20
N PRO A 223 14.13 -6.78 5.96
CA PRO A 223 13.95 -8.12 5.47
C PRO A 223 15.34 -8.65 5.03
N ASN A 224 15.64 -9.92 5.36
CA ASN A 224 16.96 -10.51 5.11
C ASN A 224 17.03 -11.11 3.70
N GLY A 225 18.01 -10.72 2.89
CA GLY A 225 18.22 -11.24 1.54
C GLY A 225 17.25 -10.65 0.51
N ASN A 226 16.98 -11.37 -0.59
CA ASN A 226 16.14 -10.89 -1.71
C ASN A 226 14.64 -10.85 -1.37
N SER A 227 14.32 -9.98 -0.44
CA SER A 227 13.01 -9.84 0.17
C SER A 227 12.43 -8.52 -0.31
N ARG A 228 11.28 -8.59 -0.97
CA ARG A 228 10.65 -7.42 -1.57
C ARG A 228 9.85 -6.69 -0.50
N GLY A 229 10.33 -5.53 -0.08
CA GLY A 229 9.58 -4.60 0.77
C GLY A 229 9.77 -4.78 2.28
N ILE A 230 9.68 -3.63 2.96
CA ILE A 230 9.73 -3.45 4.40
C ILE A 230 8.42 -3.94 5.02
N GLU A 231 8.50 -4.67 6.13
CA GLU A 231 7.32 -5.10 6.87
C GLU A 231 7.23 -4.35 8.19
N TYR A 232 6.02 -4.20 8.72
CA TYR A 232 5.88 -3.84 10.14
C TYR A 232 6.39 -4.98 11.01
N SER A 233 7.15 -4.63 12.04
CA SER A 233 7.61 -5.58 13.04
C SER A 233 6.43 -6.14 13.83
N LYS A 234 6.63 -7.31 14.46
CA LYS A 234 5.63 -7.88 15.39
C LYS A 234 5.28 -6.90 16.51
N LYS A 235 6.25 -6.09 16.96
CA LYS A 235 6.04 -5.06 17.99
C LYS A 235 5.13 -3.95 17.47
N ALA A 236 5.39 -3.41 16.28
CA ALA A 236 4.51 -2.42 15.65
C ALA A 236 3.10 -2.97 15.42
N MET A 237 2.97 -4.16 14.85
CA MET A 237 1.65 -4.78 14.63
C MET A 237 0.89 -4.94 15.94
N THR A 238 1.56 -5.30 17.03
CA THR A 238 0.92 -5.41 18.35
C THR A 238 0.41 -4.06 18.83
N GLU A 239 1.20 -2.98 18.71
CA GLU A 239 0.77 -1.64 19.12
C GLU A 239 -0.36 -1.09 18.24
N LEU A 240 -0.24 -1.21 16.92
CA LEU A 240 -1.25 -0.77 15.94
C LEU A 240 -2.61 -1.43 16.20
N LEU A 241 -2.63 -2.73 16.51
CA LEU A 241 -3.86 -3.48 16.69
C LEU A 241 -4.54 -3.25 18.05
N LYS A 242 -3.88 -2.62 19.02
CA LYS A 242 -4.50 -2.25 20.31
C LYS A 242 -5.59 -1.20 20.14
N LYS A 243 -5.37 -0.24 19.23
CA LYS A 243 -6.27 0.90 19.00
C LYS A 243 -6.71 0.97 17.55
N LYS A 244 -7.63 0.08 17.21
CA LYS A 244 -8.36 0.13 15.95
C LYS A 244 -9.52 1.12 16.04
N TYR A 245 -9.76 1.87 14.97
CA TYR A 245 -10.93 2.71 14.79
C TYR A 245 -12.18 1.84 14.57
N PHE A 246 -12.11 0.83 13.70
CA PHE A 246 -13.15 -0.20 13.58
C PHE A 246 -12.57 -1.58 13.26
N LYS A 247 -13.40 -2.62 13.47
CA LYS A 247 -13.16 -4.00 13.06
C LYS A 247 -14.43 -4.57 12.46
N ILE A 248 -14.32 -5.17 11.28
CA ILE A 248 -15.40 -5.84 10.57
C ILE A 248 -14.96 -7.28 10.28
N GLU A 249 -15.85 -8.24 10.53
CA GLU A 249 -15.63 -9.66 10.24
C GLU A 249 -16.68 -10.16 9.25
N ILE A 250 -16.20 -10.81 8.19
CA ILE A 250 -17.02 -11.50 7.20
C ILE A 250 -16.75 -12.99 7.37
N LEU A 251 -17.78 -13.74 7.78
CA LEU A 251 -17.71 -15.16 8.07
C LEU A 251 -18.18 -16.00 6.88
N ASP A 252 -17.88 -17.29 6.92
CA ASP A 252 -18.29 -18.29 5.93
C ASP A 252 -17.92 -17.92 4.49
N VAL A 253 -16.77 -17.27 4.30
CA VAL A 253 -16.32 -16.84 2.97
C VAL A 253 -15.75 -18.02 2.17
N ASP A 254 -16.11 -18.10 0.89
CA ASP A 254 -15.49 -19.01 -0.05
C ASP A 254 -14.67 -18.24 -1.09
N LEU A 255 -13.35 -18.28 -0.93
CA LEU A 255 -12.40 -17.64 -1.83
C LEU A 255 -11.85 -18.61 -2.89
N LYS A 256 -12.27 -19.88 -2.87
CA LYS A 256 -11.78 -20.91 -3.81
C LYS A 256 -12.69 -21.07 -5.02
N SER A 257 -13.89 -20.49 -5.00
CA SER A 257 -14.90 -20.58 -6.05
C SER A 257 -14.71 -19.63 -7.23
N GLY A 258 -13.55 -18.95 -7.33
CA GLY A 258 -13.23 -18.10 -8.47
C GLY A 258 -13.18 -18.87 -9.79
N MET A 259 -13.62 -18.23 -10.87
CA MET A 259 -13.53 -18.79 -12.23
C MET A 259 -12.06 -19.02 -12.62
N ASN A 260 -11.78 -20.10 -13.34
CA ASN A 260 -10.45 -20.35 -13.88
C ASN A 260 -10.04 -19.21 -14.86
N PRO A 261 -8.85 -18.61 -14.71
CA PRO A 261 -8.44 -17.45 -15.51
C PRO A 261 -8.31 -17.73 -17.00
N ILE A 262 -7.98 -18.97 -17.39
CA ILE A 262 -7.85 -19.39 -18.79
C ILE A 262 -9.24 -19.60 -19.39
N GLU A 263 -10.13 -20.28 -18.67
CA GLU A 263 -11.52 -20.47 -19.11
C GLU A 263 -12.24 -19.14 -19.31
N ARG A 264 -12.06 -18.19 -18.37
CA ARG A 264 -12.58 -16.82 -18.50
C ARG A 264 -12.12 -16.15 -19.80
N ARG A 265 -10.82 -16.24 -20.11
CA ARG A 265 -10.25 -15.64 -21.33
C ARG A 265 -10.76 -16.32 -22.59
N ILE A 266 -10.90 -17.64 -22.58
CA ILE A 266 -11.51 -18.40 -23.68
C ILE A 266 -12.96 -17.95 -23.91
N GLN A 267 -13.75 -17.76 -22.85
CA GLN A 267 -15.13 -17.25 -22.95
C GLN A 267 -15.15 -15.84 -23.56
N LEU A 268 -14.26 -14.94 -23.13
CA LEU A 268 -14.15 -13.59 -23.71
C LEU A 268 -13.83 -13.62 -25.21
N LEU A 269 -12.89 -14.48 -25.64
CA LEU A 269 -12.57 -14.65 -27.06
C LEU A 269 -13.76 -15.18 -27.86
N LYS A 270 -14.45 -16.20 -27.35
CA LYS A 270 -15.66 -16.77 -27.98
C LYS A 270 -16.78 -15.73 -28.10
N ASN A 271 -17.03 -14.98 -27.04
CA ASN A 271 -18.05 -13.92 -27.01
C ASN A 271 -17.71 -12.76 -27.96
N SER A 272 -16.42 -12.58 -28.27
CA SER A 272 -15.94 -11.62 -29.27
C SER A 272 -15.98 -12.17 -30.71
N GLY A 273 -16.55 -13.36 -30.93
CA GLY A 273 -16.68 -13.97 -32.24
C GLY A 273 -15.40 -14.64 -32.76
N ILE A 274 -14.34 -14.73 -31.95
CA ILE A 274 -13.10 -15.39 -32.34
C ILE A 274 -13.30 -16.91 -32.26
N LYS A 275 -13.10 -17.58 -33.40
CA LYS A 275 -13.17 -19.04 -33.53
C LYS A 275 -11.76 -19.63 -33.65
N PRO A 276 -11.54 -20.89 -33.24
CA PRO A 276 -10.27 -21.60 -33.43
C PRO A 276 -9.91 -21.74 -34.92
#